data_AF-A0A177F8T3-F1
#
_entry.id   AF-A0A177F8T3-F1
#
_cell.length_a   1.000
_cell.length_b   1.000
_cell.length_c   1.000
_cell.angle_alpha   90.00
_cell.angle_beta   90.00
_cell.angle_gamma   90.00
#
_symmetry.space_group_name_H-M   'P 1'
#
loop_
_entity.id
_entity.type
_entity.pdbx_description
1 polymer ?
#
loop_
_entity_poly.entity_id
_entity_poly.type
_entity_poly.pdbx_seq_one_letter_code
_entity_poly.pdbx_strand_id
1 'polypeptide(L)'
;MSVVPPENTDKLEHEVQHDAELRHDKEMLEHREHAHTEDEKAHAKDELATASGSSSEPNSETTPEYQTQTVWTLKTFVATVALSGLYVGSQIPLYFVGGSLTFIAADIGGAEASAWLTVAYALTLSAVAPFCGYLQDLLGRRLITLVGGVSLMMGCVIIGTAHKFGQGVVGMAFAGGGAAIGELTALAGTSELVPVNKRGIYLALVTAFVLPFTPYLLFAQLLSTYHTWRWGMWICVIWNGVWWVLIFAVYFPESQTRAKGMEAKAILKKIDYIGGALSIMGLTLVLVALQAGGYSHPWKSAYVIVQLIIGILLIAAFVIWEWKYCKEPMVPHEMFSGQRIVGMAYGIAFVAGMNFYAMLNFFPLVYSTVFEPDPVHVGLRGLGPGLSTTFGAVFANAALSWFKGHNREILLAGCIIMTAFGGAIAAITPDREGLAIGVGTITGFGVGAVLVPAATVAITVTPDTSIATCVALSLTIRAVGGSIGYAIYYNVFINKLTPKLPAYIAEYAVAAGLPLSSAPRFVETYLTAPTNLTTVPGVTPDIIEAGAVGSRWAYAESLKYVWLTSIAFGGCAIIACLFIGNIGKYMTNRVAARIR
;
A
#
# COMPACT_ATOMS: atom_id res chain seq x y z
N MET A 1 5.69 102.87 30.46
CA MET A 1 6.35 101.61 30.85
C MET A 1 5.40 100.50 30.46
N SER A 2 5.88 99.61 29.58
CA SER A 2 5.21 98.59 28.76
C SER A 2 3.86 98.02 29.22
N VAL A 3 2.84 98.13 28.35
CA VAL A 3 1.57 97.40 28.40
C VAL A 3 1.71 96.16 27.51
N VAL A 4 1.65 94.98 28.13
CA VAL A 4 1.67 93.67 27.46
C VAL A 4 0.25 93.36 26.94
N PRO A 5 0.08 92.93 25.68
CA PRO A 5 -1.23 92.53 25.15
C PRO A 5 -1.65 91.13 25.67
N PRO A 6 -2.96 90.87 25.83
CA PRO A 6 -3.47 89.56 26.18
C PRO A 6 -3.60 88.71 24.91
N GLU A 7 -2.67 87.79 24.69
CA GLU A 7 -2.86 86.67 23.78
C GLU A 7 -2.80 85.37 24.60
N ASN A 8 -3.66 84.42 24.24
CA ASN A 8 -3.60 82.99 24.56
C ASN A 8 -4.44 82.41 25.72
N THR A 9 -5.53 83.04 26.17
CA THR A 9 -6.51 82.36 27.05
C THR A 9 -7.54 81.51 26.28
N ASP A 10 -8.04 81.97 25.13
CA ASP A 10 -9.08 81.24 24.37
C ASP A 10 -8.59 79.92 23.76
N LYS A 11 -7.32 79.82 23.34
CA LYS A 11 -6.76 78.56 22.80
C LYS A 11 -6.59 77.48 23.87
N LEU A 12 -6.20 77.87 25.08
CA LEU A 12 -6.05 76.96 26.22
C LEU A 12 -7.41 76.45 26.72
N GLU A 13 -8.44 77.30 26.74
CA GLU A 13 -9.80 76.86 27.07
C GLU A 13 -10.35 75.90 26.00
N HIS A 14 -10.12 76.18 24.70
CA HIS A 14 -10.58 75.31 23.62
C HIS A 14 -9.84 73.96 23.57
N GLU A 15 -8.55 73.90 23.92
CA GLU A 15 -7.80 72.64 24.05
C GLU A 15 -8.25 71.81 25.26
N VAL A 16 -8.49 72.45 26.42
CA VAL A 16 -9.00 71.75 27.62
C VAL A 16 -10.41 71.20 27.37
N GLN A 17 -11.25 71.93 26.64
CA GLN A 17 -12.61 71.51 26.32
C GLN A 17 -12.62 70.38 25.27
N HIS A 18 -11.71 70.43 24.29
CA HIS A 18 -11.52 69.34 23.33
C HIS A 18 -10.97 68.05 23.97
N ASP A 19 -10.02 68.17 24.89
CA ASP A 19 -9.49 67.02 25.65
C ASP A 19 -10.55 66.42 26.60
N ALA A 20 -11.47 67.23 27.13
CA ALA A 20 -12.59 66.76 27.93
C ALA A 20 -13.63 65.99 27.09
N GLU A 21 -13.94 66.47 25.88
CA GLU A 21 -14.81 65.76 24.92
C GLU A 21 -14.18 64.44 24.48
N LEU A 22 -12.88 64.42 24.15
CA LEU A 22 -12.16 63.20 23.78
C LEU A 22 -12.14 62.15 24.90
N ARG A 23 -12.02 62.58 26.16
CA ARG A 23 -12.13 61.67 27.31
C ARG A 23 -13.54 61.14 27.48
N HIS A 24 -14.56 61.98 27.31
CA HIS A 24 -15.95 61.57 27.41
C HIS A 24 -16.34 60.57 26.31
N ASP A 25 -15.90 60.79 25.07
CA ASP A 25 -16.12 59.86 23.96
C ASP A 25 -15.39 58.53 24.17
N LYS A 26 -14.20 58.56 24.78
CA LYS A 26 -13.45 57.34 25.11
C LYS A 26 -14.11 56.54 26.23
N GLU A 27 -14.63 57.20 27.27
CA GLU A 27 -15.43 56.55 28.31
C GLU A 27 -16.74 55.98 27.75
N MET A 28 -17.40 56.68 26.82
CA MET A 28 -18.60 56.18 26.12
C MET A 28 -18.31 54.98 25.21
N LEU A 29 -17.13 54.94 24.57
CA LEU A 29 -16.66 53.79 23.78
C LEU A 29 -16.34 52.59 24.68
N GLU A 30 -15.64 52.81 25.80
CA GLU A 30 -15.35 51.75 26.78
C GLU A 30 -16.65 51.22 27.42
N HIS A 31 -17.62 52.09 27.71
CA HIS A 31 -18.95 51.66 28.18
C HIS A 31 -19.73 50.88 27.11
N ARG A 32 -19.63 51.27 25.83
CA ARG A 32 -20.22 50.53 24.72
C ARG A 32 -19.57 49.17 24.50
N GLU A 33 -18.24 49.08 24.56
CA GLU A 33 -17.53 47.79 24.50
C GLU A 33 -17.87 46.90 25.70
N HIS A 34 -17.94 47.46 26.90
CA HIS A 34 -18.37 46.71 28.08
C HIS A 34 -19.82 46.21 27.96
N ALA A 35 -20.74 47.04 27.48
CA ALA A 35 -22.13 46.64 27.24
C ALA A 35 -22.22 45.55 26.15
N HIS A 36 -21.43 45.67 25.07
CA HIS A 36 -21.39 44.66 24.00
C HIS A 36 -20.81 43.32 24.51
N THR A 37 -19.83 43.37 25.42
CA THR A 37 -19.22 42.19 26.04
C THR A 37 -20.15 41.54 27.07
N GLU A 38 -20.98 42.34 27.76
CA GLU A 38 -22.03 41.81 28.64
C GLU A 38 -23.19 41.21 27.84
N ASP A 39 -23.59 41.80 26.72
CA ASP A 39 -24.59 41.23 25.79
C ASP A 39 -24.07 39.93 25.14
N GLU A 40 -22.80 39.84 24.76
CA GLU A 40 -22.21 38.57 24.28
C GLU A 40 -22.17 37.50 25.38
N LYS A 41 -21.88 37.88 26.64
CA LYS A 41 -21.92 36.96 27.78
C LYS A 41 -23.35 36.57 28.17
N ALA A 42 -24.32 37.46 27.98
CA ALA A 42 -25.73 37.18 28.17
C ALA A 42 -26.26 36.25 27.08
N HIS A 43 -25.91 36.48 25.81
CA HIS A 43 -26.21 35.58 24.69
C HIS A 43 -25.55 34.21 24.86
N ALA A 44 -24.29 34.14 25.31
CA ALA A 44 -23.63 32.86 25.60
C ALA A 44 -24.25 32.12 26.80
N LYS A 45 -24.80 32.84 27.78
CA LYS A 45 -25.56 32.26 28.90
C LYS A 45 -26.96 31.81 28.49
N ASP A 46 -27.64 32.54 27.60
CA ASP A 46 -28.94 32.14 27.06
C ASP A 46 -28.82 30.95 26.08
N GLU A 47 -27.73 30.85 25.30
CA GLU A 47 -27.41 29.66 24.51
C GLU A 47 -27.10 28.44 25.40
N LEU A 48 -26.46 28.63 26.56
CA LEU A 48 -26.26 27.55 27.54
C LEU A 48 -27.52 27.21 28.34
N ALA A 49 -28.42 28.17 28.59
CA ALA A 49 -29.67 27.96 29.33
C ALA A 49 -30.76 27.31 28.47
N THR A 50 -30.86 27.68 27.18
CA THR A 50 -31.78 27.06 26.20
C THR A 50 -31.42 25.62 25.86
N ALA A 51 -30.19 25.17 26.14
CA ALA A 51 -29.80 23.75 26.09
C ALA A 51 -30.33 22.89 27.25
N SER A 52 -31.02 23.47 28.25
CA SER A 52 -31.43 22.75 29.48
C SER A 52 -32.92 22.86 29.88
N GLY A 53 -33.79 23.45 29.04
CA GLY A 53 -35.21 23.62 29.35
C GLY A 53 -36.14 23.02 28.29
N SER A 54 -36.95 22.05 28.68
CA SER A 54 -37.91 21.31 27.84
C SER A 54 -38.99 22.19 27.17
N SER A 55 -39.26 21.98 25.88
CA SER A 55 -40.61 21.70 25.34
C SER A 55 -40.56 21.42 23.83
N SER A 56 -41.54 20.60 23.42
CA SER A 56 -41.80 19.94 22.15
C SER A 56 -41.92 20.84 20.91
N GLU A 57 -41.27 20.48 19.80
CA GLU A 57 -41.79 20.55 18.41
C GLU A 57 -40.84 19.87 17.37
N PRO A 58 -41.22 19.67 16.08
CA PRO A 58 -41.31 18.36 15.42
C PRO A 58 -40.11 17.99 14.51
N ASN A 59 -39.93 16.67 14.29
CA ASN A 59 -39.12 16.01 13.25
C ASN A 59 -37.92 16.82 12.70
N SER A 60 -36.83 16.86 13.47
CA SER A 60 -35.51 17.16 12.92
C SER A 60 -34.95 15.94 12.18
N GLU A 61 -34.41 16.18 10.98
CA GLU A 61 -33.57 15.23 10.26
C GLU A 61 -32.50 14.70 11.21
N THR A 62 -32.46 13.37 11.36
CA THR A 62 -31.54 12.68 12.26
C THR A 62 -30.09 12.98 11.90
N THR A 63 -29.45 13.91 12.61
CA THR A 63 -28.00 13.95 12.72
C THR A 63 -27.56 12.60 13.30
N PRO A 64 -26.73 11.80 12.61
CA PRO A 64 -26.36 10.48 13.12
C PRO A 64 -25.68 10.63 14.47
N GLU A 65 -26.27 10.04 15.51
CA GLU A 65 -25.76 10.06 16.88
C GLU A 65 -24.44 9.25 16.93
N TYR A 66 -23.32 9.95 16.79
CA TYR A 66 -22.00 9.33 16.83
C TYR A 66 -21.62 8.98 18.27
N GLN A 67 -21.39 7.68 18.53
CA GLN A 67 -20.82 7.26 19.81
C GLN A 67 -19.32 7.60 19.89
N THR A 68 -18.90 8.00 21.08
CA THR A 68 -17.53 8.40 21.43
C THR A 68 -16.68 7.27 22.02
N GLN A 69 -17.28 6.08 22.27
CA GLN A 69 -16.57 4.93 22.84
C GLN A 69 -16.95 3.62 22.14
N THR A 70 -15.96 2.76 21.91
CA THR A 70 -16.15 1.41 21.37
C THR A 70 -16.61 0.46 22.47
N VAL A 71 -17.76 -0.19 22.29
CA VAL A 71 -18.21 -1.26 23.16
C VAL A 71 -17.59 -2.59 22.70
N TRP A 72 -16.60 -3.08 23.44
CA TRP A 72 -15.97 -4.38 23.19
C TRP A 72 -16.82 -5.51 23.74
N THR A 73 -17.76 -6.00 22.94
CA THR A 73 -18.42 -7.28 23.21
C THR A 73 -17.54 -8.44 22.71
N LEU A 74 -17.79 -9.66 23.19
CA LEU A 74 -17.12 -10.85 22.66
C LEU A 74 -17.31 -10.99 21.14
N LYS A 75 -18.51 -10.67 20.62
CA LYS A 75 -18.78 -10.65 19.18
C LYS A 75 -17.91 -9.65 18.43
N THR A 76 -17.82 -8.41 18.92
CA THR A 76 -16.98 -7.36 18.31
C THR A 76 -15.51 -7.77 18.31
N PHE A 77 -15.03 -8.35 19.42
CA PHE A 77 -13.67 -8.85 19.53
C PHE A 77 -13.37 -9.96 18.51
N VAL A 78 -14.21 -11.01 18.48
CA VAL A 78 -14.06 -12.14 17.55
C VAL A 78 -14.17 -11.67 16.09
N ALA A 79 -15.07 -10.74 15.79
CA ALA A 79 -15.19 -10.15 14.46
C ALA A 79 -13.92 -9.40 14.03
N THR A 80 -13.33 -8.59 14.91
CA THR A 80 -12.07 -7.88 14.63
C THR A 80 -10.91 -8.87 14.44
N VAL A 81 -10.82 -9.93 15.25
CA VAL A 81 -9.82 -10.99 15.06
C VAL A 81 -10.02 -11.72 13.72
N ALA A 82 -11.27 -11.97 13.32
CA ALA A 82 -11.57 -12.57 12.03
C ALA A 82 -11.21 -11.66 10.85
N LEU A 83 -11.38 -10.34 10.98
CA LEU A 83 -10.89 -9.37 10.00
C LEU A 83 -9.36 -9.38 9.91
N SER A 84 -8.65 -9.51 11.04
CA SER A 84 -7.20 -9.70 11.05
C SER A 84 -6.78 -10.97 10.33
N GLY A 85 -7.48 -12.08 10.57
CA GLY A 85 -7.27 -13.34 9.85
C GLY A 85 -7.47 -13.21 8.34
N LEU A 86 -8.51 -12.49 7.91
CA LEU A 86 -8.79 -12.19 6.51
C LEU A 86 -7.70 -11.30 5.87
N TYR A 87 -7.16 -10.33 6.60
CA TYR A 87 -6.04 -9.50 6.16
C TYR A 87 -4.82 -10.37 5.85
N VAL A 88 -4.43 -11.26 6.77
CA VAL A 88 -3.33 -12.21 6.58
C VAL A 88 -3.62 -13.15 5.42
N GLY A 89 -4.83 -13.69 5.36
CA GLY A 89 -5.27 -14.62 4.32
C GLY A 89 -5.19 -14.03 2.92
N SER A 90 -5.33 -12.71 2.81
CA SER A 90 -5.10 -11.94 1.59
C SER A 90 -3.61 -11.93 1.21
N GLN A 91 -2.67 -11.73 2.13
CA GLN A 91 -1.25 -11.57 1.77
C GLN A 91 -0.51 -12.90 1.49
N ILE A 92 -0.85 -13.97 2.21
CA ILE A 92 -0.08 -15.22 2.19
C ILE A 92 0.06 -15.91 0.80
N PRO A 93 -0.92 -15.88 -0.13
CA PRO A 93 -0.73 -16.51 -1.44
C PRO A 93 0.40 -15.85 -2.22
N LEU A 94 0.48 -14.51 -2.16
CA LEU A 94 1.54 -13.74 -2.80
C LEU A 94 2.92 -14.09 -2.20
N TYR A 95 3.00 -14.27 -0.88
CA TYR A 95 4.25 -14.61 -0.19
C TYR A 95 4.76 -16.01 -0.53
N PHE A 96 3.90 -17.03 -0.43
CA PHE A 96 4.30 -18.40 -0.74
C PHE A 96 4.69 -18.57 -2.20
N VAL A 97 3.95 -17.97 -3.13
CA VAL A 97 4.31 -18.02 -4.56
C VAL A 97 5.60 -17.27 -4.84
N GLY A 98 5.76 -16.05 -4.28
CA GLY A 98 6.98 -15.26 -4.44
C GLY A 98 8.23 -15.97 -3.93
N GLY A 99 8.12 -16.67 -2.80
CA GLY A 99 9.23 -17.45 -2.23
C GLY A 99 9.53 -18.77 -2.93
N SER A 100 8.60 -19.29 -3.75
CA SER A 100 8.70 -20.59 -4.43
C SER A 100 8.77 -20.47 -5.97
N LEU A 101 8.96 -19.28 -6.53
CA LEU A 101 8.91 -19.06 -7.99
C LEU A 101 9.80 -20.01 -8.80
N THR A 102 11.03 -20.26 -8.33
CA THR A 102 11.99 -21.16 -9.00
C THR A 102 11.51 -22.61 -8.99
N PHE A 103 10.96 -23.08 -7.87
CA PHE A 103 10.41 -24.43 -7.74
C PHE A 103 9.14 -24.62 -8.57
N ILE A 104 8.27 -23.60 -8.61
CA ILE A 104 7.07 -23.63 -9.46
C ILE A 104 7.49 -23.71 -10.92
N ALA A 105 8.42 -22.88 -11.37
CA ALA A 105 8.90 -22.88 -12.74
C ALA A 105 9.59 -24.18 -13.15
N ALA A 106 10.32 -24.82 -12.23
CA ALA A 106 10.95 -26.12 -12.46
C ALA A 106 9.93 -27.25 -12.64
N ASP A 107 8.78 -27.18 -11.94
CA ASP A 107 7.76 -28.21 -11.94
C ASP A 107 6.71 -28.06 -13.06
N ILE A 108 6.17 -26.85 -13.26
CA ILE A 108 5.09 -26.59 -14.25
C ILE A 108 5.53 -25.77 -15.47
N GLY A 109 6.84 -25.52 -15.59
CA GLY A 109 7.45 -24.74 -16.67
C GLY A 109 7.28 -23.22 -16.52
N GLY A 110 7.72 -22.47 -17.54
CA GLY A 110 7.55 -21.01 -17.59
C GLY A 110 8.62 -20.20 -16.84
N ALA A 111 9.85 -20.69 -16.73
CA ALA A 111 10.96 -20.00 -16.05
C ALA A 111 11.16 -18.56 -16.56
N GLU A 112 11.11 -18.36 -17.89
CA GLU A 112 11.25 -17.06 -18.55
C GLU A 112 10.16 -16.05 -18.16
N ALA A 113 9.00 -16.54 -17.71
CA ALA A 113 7.84 -15.74 -17.38
C ALA A 113 7.45 -15.84 -15.89
N SER A 114 8.26 -16.48 -15.04
CA SER A 114 7.91 -16.85 -13.67
C SER A 114 7.38 -15.70 -12.80
N ALA A 115 7.88 -14.48 -12.99
CA ALA A 115 7.38 -13.28 -12.28
C ALA A 115 5.91 -12.96 -12.58
N TRP A 116 5.34 -13.45 -13.68
CA TRP A 116 3.93 -13.25 -14.01
C TRP A 116 2.96 -13.84 -12.98
N LEU A 117 3.39 -14.84 -12.19
CA LEU A 117 2.55 -15.38 -11.11
C LEU A 117 2.27 -14.33 -10.03
N THR A 118 3.31 -13.66 -9.52
CA THR A 118 3.15 -12.60 -8.52
C THR A 118 2.49 -11.35 -9.10
N VAL A 119 2.78 -11.05 -10.37
CA VAL A 119 2.20 -9.88 -11.04
C VAL A 119 0.71 -10.05 -11.34
N ALA A 120 0.27 -11.22 -11.81
CA ALA A 120 -1.15 -11.46 -12.09
C ALA A 120 -2.04 -11.26 -10.86
N TYR A 121 -1.52 -11.67 -9.69
CA TYR A 121 -2.13 -11.39 -8.40
C TYR A 121 -2.23 -9.89 -8.12
N ALA A 122 -1.12 -9.16 -8.22
CA ALA A 122 -1.07 -7.71 -7.93
C ALA A 122 -1.94 -6.90 -8.89
N LEU A 123 -1.94 -7.29 -10.17
CA LEU A 123 -2.70 -6.65 -11.23
C LEU A 123 -4.20 -6.78 -10.99
N THR A 124 -4.67 -8.01 -10.74
CA THR A 124 -6.09 -8.23 -10.46
C THR A 124 -6.50 -7.56 -9.15
N LEU A 125 -5.62 -7.57 -8.15
CA LEU A 125 -5.84 -6.84 -6.90
C LEU A 125 -6.09 -5.35 -7.17
N SER A 126 -5.24 -4.74 -8.01
CA SER A 126 -5.33 -3.31 -8.33
C SER A 126 -6.53 -2.94 -9.20
N ALA A 127 -6.91 -3.80 -10.15
CA ALA A 127 -8.01 -3.53 -11.06
C ALA A 127 -9.37 -3.69 -10.36
N VAL A 128 -9.51 -4.69 -9.49
CA VAL A 128 -10.79 -5.04 -8.85
C VAL A 128 -11.06 -4.23 -7.59
N ALA A 129 -10.01 -3.80 -6.86
CA ALA A 129 -10.15 -3.09 -5.59
C ALA A 129 -11.08 -1.86 -5.65
N PRO A 130 -10.94 -0.89 -6.59
CA PRO A 130 -11.76 0.32 -6.60
C PRO A 130 -13.25 0.02 -6.72
N PHE A 131 -13.59 -0.86 -7.66
CA PHE A 131 -14.97 -1.26 -7.92
C PHE A 131 -15.57 -2.01 -6.73
N CYS A 132 -14.80 -2.92 -6.12
CA CYS A 132 -15.25 -3.61 -4.91
C CYS A 132 -15.39 -2.69 -3.70
N GLY A 133 -14.53 -1.68 -3.55
CA GLY A 133 -14.68 -0.62 -2.53
C GLY A 133 -16.01 0.10 -2.64
N TYR A 134 -16.32 0.57 -3.84
CA TYR A 134 -17.59 1.21 -4.15
C TYR A 134 -18.79 0.28 -3.92
N LEU A 135 -18.71 -0.98 -4.34
CA LEU A 135 -19.76 -1.95 -4.08
C LEU A 135 -19.95 -2.21 -2.58
N GLN A 136 -18.88 -2.19 -1.77
CA GLN A 136 -18.99 -2.36 -0.32
C GLN A 136 -19.64 -1.15 0.37
N ASP A 137 -19.36 0.07 -0.08
CA ASP A 137 -20.00 1.28 0.43
C ASP A 137 -21.51 1.33 0.04
N LEU A 138 -21.89 0.70 -1.09
CA LEU A 138 -23.27 0.65 -1.59
C LEU A 138 -24.10 -0.54 -1.05
N LEU A 139 -23.64 -1.77 -1.25
CA LEU A 139 -24.35 -3.02 -0.94
C LEU A 139 -24.10 -3.53 0.48
N GLY A 140 -23.11 -2.95 1.18
CA GLY A 140 -22.64 -3.41 2.47
C GLY A 140 -21.47 -4.41 2.34
N ARG A 141 -20.69 -4.50 3.42
CA ARG A 141 -19.39 -5.18 3.42
C ARG A 141 -19.51 -6.69 3.32
N ARG A 142 -20.33 -7.29 4.20
CA ARG A 142 -20.34 -8.73 4.47
C ARG A 142 -20.50 -9.60 3.23
N LEU A 143 -21.49 -9.31 2.38
CA LEU A 143 -21.78 -10.14 1.21
C LEU A 143 -20.58 -10.15 0.25
N ILE A 144 -20.04 -8.96 -0.04
CA ILE A 144 -18.89 -8.80 -0.93
C ILE A 144 -17.67 -9.53 -0.33
N THR A 145 -17.44 -9.41 0.98
CA THR A 145 -16.37 -10.11 1.70
C THR A 145 -16.45 -11.63 1.55
N LEU A 146 -17.66 -12.20 1.71
CA LEU A 146 -17.86 -13.64 1.59
C LEU A 146 -17.58 -14.14 0.17
N VAL A 147 -18.03 -13.40 -0.85
CA VAL A 147 -17.74 -13.70 -2.26
C VAL A 147 -16.23 -13.60 -2.54
N GLY A 148 -15.58 -12.56 -2.02
CA GLY A 148 -14.14 -12.36 -2.16
C GLY A 148 -13.32 -13.49 -1.55
N GLY A 149 -13.69 -13.95 -0.34
CA GLY A 149 -13.00 -15.08 0.30
C GLY A 149 -13.15 -16.39 -0.47
N VAL A 150 -14.32 -16.66 -1.08
CA VAL A 150 -14.51 -17.83 -1.97
C VAL A 150 -13.64 -17.69 -3.22
N SER A 151 -13.60 -16.51 -3.85
CA SER A 151 -12.71 -16.24 -5.00
C SER A 151 -11.24 -16.46 -4.65
N LEU A 152 -10.82 -16.02 -3.47
CA LEU A 152 -9.45 -16.18 -2.98
C LEU A 152 -9.10 -17.66 -2.84
N MET A 153 -9.93 -18.43 -2.12
CA MET A 153 -9.72 -19.86 -1.94
C MET A 153 -9.74 -20.61 -3.28
N MET A 154 -10.65 -20.27 -4.19
CA MET A 154 -10.71 -20.83 -5.53
C MET A 154 -9.40 -20.58 -6.30
N GLY A 155 -8.88 -19.34 -6.24
CA GLY A 155 -7.59 -19.01 -6.82
C GLY A 155 -6.46 -19.87 -6.28
N CYS A 156 -6.38 -20.04 -4.95
CA CYS A 156 -5.38 -20.88 -4.28
C CYS A 156 -5.50 -22.37 -4.69
N VAL A 157 -6.71 -22.90 -4.85
CA VAL A 157 -6.94 -24.27 -5.34
C VAL A 157 -6.47 -24.43 -6.79
N ILE A 158 -6.78 -23.46 -7.67
CA ILE A 158 -6.39 -23.50 -9.08
C ILE A 158 -4.86 -23.55 -9.23
N ILE A 159 -4.12 -22.71 -8.51
CA ILE A 159 -2.64 -22.74 -8.55
C ILE A 159 -2.09 -23.98 -7.82
N GLY A 160 -2.66 -24.37 -6.68
CA GLY A 160 -2.23 -25.58 -5.94
C GLY A 160 -2.39 -26.88 -6.75
N THR A 161 -3.28 -26.88 -7.75
CA THR A 161 -3.52 -27.99 -8.69
C THR A 161 -2.99 -27.72 -10.09
N ALA A 162 -2.13 -26.71 -10.26
CA ALA A 162 -1.62 -26.34 -11.57
C ALA A 162 -0.66 -27.39 -12.15
N HIS A 163 -0.83 -27.68 -13.43
CA HIS A 163 0.08 -28.49 -14.25
C HIS A 163 0.70 -27.70 -15.41
N LYS A 164 0.23 -26.47 -15.64
CA LYS A 164 0.72 -25.58 -16.68
C LYS A 164 0.89 -24.18 -16.12
N PHE A 165 1.93 -23.48 -16.54
CA PHE A 165 2.21 -22.10 -16.12
C PHE A 165 0.98 -21.17 -16.24
N GLY A 166 0.28 -21.21 -17.38
CA GLY A 166 -0.92 -20.40 -17.60
C GLY A 166 -2.07 -20.67 -16.62
N GLN A 167 -2.24 -21.92 -16.15
CA GLN A 167 -3.21 -22.25 -15.11
C GLN A 167 -2.83 -21.60 -13.77
N GLY A 168 -1.52 -21.60 -13.44
CA GLY A 168 -1.01 -20.90 -12.27
C GLY A 168 -1.28 -19.40 -12.31
N VAL A 169 -1.09 -18.76 -13.47
CA VAL A 169 -1.39 -17.34 -13.69
C VAL A 169 -2.87 -17.03 -13.46
N VAL A 170 -3.78 -17.87 -13.98
CA VAL A 170 -5.23 -17.73 -13.74
C VAL A 170 -5.56 -17.89 -12.26
N GLY A 171 -4.98 -18.89 -11.58
CA GLY A 171 -5.17 -19.07 -10.13
C GLY A 171 -4.74 -17.85 -9.33
N MET A 172 -3.59 -17.26 -9.67
CA MET A 172 -3.11 -16.04 -9.03
C MET A 172 -3.99 -14.82 -9.30
N ALA A 173 -4.58 -14.71 -10.49
CA ALA A 173 -5.53 -13.64 -10.80
C ALA A 173 -6.78 -13.75 -9.89
N PHE A 174 -7.40 -14.94 -9.79
CA PHE A 174 -8.54 -15.17 -8.90
C PHE A 174 -8.20 -14.91 -7.42
N ALA A 175 -7.01 -15.34 -6.99
CA ALA A 175 -6.51 -15.08 -5.65
C ALA A 175 -6.34 -13.58 -5.38
N GLY A 176 -5.77 -12.84 -6.33
CA GLY A 176 -5.56 -11.39 -6.23
C GLY A 176 -6.87 -10.60 -6.16
N GLY A 177 -7.87 -10.95 -6.97
CA GLY A 177 -9.20 -10.33 -6.91
C GLY A 177 -9.91 -10.59 -5.58
N GLY A 178 -9.84 -11.81 -5.05
CA GLY A 178 -10.38 -12.14 -3.74
C GLY A 178 -9.64 -11.45 -2.59
N ALA A 179 -8.31 -11.34 -2.70
CA ALA A 179 -7.47 -10.65 -1.73
C ALA A 179 -7.66 -9.13 -1.70
N ALA A 180 -7.96 -8.50 -2.86
CA ALA A 180 -8.38 -7.10 -2.89
C ALA A 180 -9.55 -6.85 -1.95
N ILE A 181 -10.57 -7.70 -2.05
CA ILE A 181 -11.79 -7.61 -1.23
C ILE A 181 -11.47 -7.92 0.24
N GLY A 182 -10.64 -8.94 0.50
CA GLY A 182 -10.25 -9.34 1.85
C GLY A 182 -9.49 -8.24 2.60
N GLU A 183 -8.42 -7.73 2.00
CA GLU A 183 -7.58 -6.66 2.54
C GLU A 183 -8.38 -5.37 2.75
N LEU A 184 -9.17 -4.99 1.74
CA LEU A 184 -10.11 -3.87 1.80
C LEU A 184 -11.05 -3.98 2.99
N THR A 185 -11.75 -5.12 3.13
CA THR A 185 -12.72 -5.33 4.20
C THR A 185 -12.05 -5.25 5.56
N ALA A 186 -10.88 -5.88 5.70
CA ALA A 186 -10.19 -5.94 6.98
C ALA A 186 -9.79 -4.56 7.48
N LEU A 187 -9.20 -3.73 6.60
CA LEU A 187 -8.78 -2.38 6.95
C LEU A 187 -9.99 -1.45 7.16
N ALA A 188 -10.93 -1.42 6.22
CA ALA A 188 -12.11 -0.56 6.31
C ALA A 188 -13.00 -0.96 7.49
N GLY A 189 -13.35 -2.24 7.61
CA GLY A 189 -14.18 -2.77 8.68
C GLY A 189 -13.57 -2.55 10.06
N THR A 190 -12.27 -2.77 10.24
CA THR A 190 -11.63 -2.48 11.53
C THR A 190 -11.64 -0.98 11.84
N SER A 191 -11.38 -0.13 10.84
CA SER A 191 -11.34 1.33 11.03
C SER A 191 -12.69 1.95 11.41
N GLU A 192 -13.80 1.29 11.06
CA GLU A 192 -15.14 1.73 11.41
C GLU A 192 -15.57 1.33 12.83
N LEU A 193 -15.07 0.20 13.33
CA LEU A 193 -15.40 -0.33 14.66
C LEU A 193 -14.67 0.41 15.80
N VAL A 194 -13.71 1.26 15.46
CA VAL A 194 -12.80 1.88 16.42
C VAL A 194 -12.79 3.40 16.30
N PRO A 195 -12.44 4.13 17.37
CA PRO A 195 -12.42 5.59 17.34
C PRO A 195 -11.35 6.09 16.37
N VAL A 196 -11.63 7.18 15.64
CA VAL A 196 -10.73 7.73 14.61
C VAL A 196 -9.30 7.93 15.13
N ASN A 197 -9.14 8.48 16.33
CA ASN A 197 -7.83 8.70 16.95
C ASN A 197 -7.05 7.43 17.32
N LYS A 198 -7.72 6.26 17.44
CA LYS A 198 -7.10 4.96 17.74
C LYS A 198 -6.95 4.07 16.50
N ARG A 199 -7.40 4.50 15.32
CA ARG A 199 -7.29 3.73 14.07
C ARG A 199 -5.87 3.23 13.82
N GLY A 200 -4.84 4.03 14.11
CA GLY A 200 -3.43 3.63 13.99
C GLY A 200 -3.08 2.39 14.80
N ILE A 201 -3.42 2.34 16.10
CA ILE A 201 -3.16 1.17 16.94
C ILE A 201 -3.93 -0.06 16.47
N TYR A 202 -5.23 0.06 16.15
CA TYR A 202 -6.02 -1.11 15.77
C TYR A 202 -5.62 -1.68 14.40
N LEU A 203 -5.33 -0.81 13.43
CA LEU A 203 -4.80 -1.26 12.14
C LEU A 203 -3.37 -1.80 12.28
N ALA A 204 -2.60 -1.33 13.27
CA ALA A 204 -1.31 -1.95 13.62
C ALA A 204 -1.51 -3.37 14.16
N LEU A 205 -2.53 -3.62 15.00
CA LEU A 205 -2.84 -4.96 15.50
C LEU A 205 -3.31 -5.91 14.38
N VAL A 206 -4.13 -5.41 13.44
CA VAL A 206 -4.51 -6.16 12.23
C VAL A 206 -3.26 -6.55 11.44
N THR A 207 -2.33 -5.60 11.26
CA THR A 207 -1.06 -5.85 10.54
C THR A 207 -0.16 -6.81 11.30
N ALA A 208 -0.10 -6.72 12.63
CA ALA A 208 0.71 -7.59 13.48
C ALA A 208 0.29 -9.06 13.39
N PHE A 209 -0.95 -9.33 13.00
CA PHE A 209 -1.44 -10.69 12.78
C PHE A 209 -0.70 -11.42 11.64
N VAL A 210 0.02 -10.69 10.78
CA VAL A 210 0.89 -11.24 9.72
C VAL A 210 2.19 -11.84 10.29
N LEU A 211 2.61 -11.46 11.51
CA LEU A 211 3.89 -11.86 12.11
C LEU A 211 4.24 -13.36 11.94
N PRO A 212 3.33 -14.33 12.16
CA PRO A 212 3.64 -15.76 11.99
C PRO A 212 4.05 -16.14 10.57
N PHE A 213 3.61 -15.40 9.55
CA PHE A 213 3.93 -15.64 8.13
C PHE A 213 5.06 -14.76 7.61
N THR A 214 5.66 -13.91 8.43
CA THR A 214 6.84 -13.11 8.02
C THR A 214 8.06 -13.94 7.62
N PRO A 215 8.30 -15.14 8.18
CA PRO A 215 9.29 -16.09 7.67
C PRO A 215 8.90 -16.76 6.34
N TYR A 216 8.11 -16.12 5.49
CA TYR A 216 7.51 -16.76 4.31
C TYR A 216 8.55 -17.39 3.39
N LEU A 217 9.70 -16.75 3.19
CA LEU A 217 10.74 -17.27 2.30
C LEU A 217 11.31 -18.58 2.86
N LEU A 218 11.53 -18.66 4.18
CA LEU A 218 11.95 -19.89 4.84
C LEU A 218 10.90 -20.99 4.68
N PHE A 219 9.62 -20.70 4.91
CA PHE A 219 8.56 -21.68 4.72
C PHE A 219 8.46 -22.15 3.26
N ALA A 220 8.53 -21.22 2.31
CA ALA A 220 8.49 -21.52 0.88
C ALA A 220 9.65 -22.43 0.47
N GLN A 221 10.88 -22.12 0.90
CA GLN A 221 12.07 -22.92 0.61
C GLN A 221 11.99 -24.33 1.23
N LEU A 222 11.64 -24.42 2.52
CA LEU A 222 11.54 -25.71 3.22
C LEU A 222 10.42 -26.60 2.65
N LEU A 223 9.23 -26.04 2.43
CA LEU A 223 8.10 -26.78 1.84
C LEU A 223 8.43 -27.25 0.42
N SER A 224 9.09 -26.41 -0.38
CA SER A 224 9.43 -26.76 -1.76
C SER A 224 10.56 -27.79 -1.85
N THR A 225 11.50 -27.77 -0.91
CA THR A 225 12.65 -28.69 -0.89
C THR A 225 12.30 -30.05 -0.32
N TYR A 226 11.61 -30.09 0.82
CA TYR A 226 11.34 -31.35 1.54
C TYR A 226 9.99 -31.97 1.22
N HIS A 227 9.07 -31.21 0.61
CA HIS A 227 7.74 -31.68 0.22
C HIS A 227 7.42 -31.21 -1.20
N THR A 228 6.43 -30.31 -1.35
CA THR A 228 6.08 -29.70 -2.62
C THR A 228 5.67 -28.25 -2.36
N TRP A 229 5.97 -27.36 -3.29
CA TRP A 229 5.57 -25.95 -3.24
C TRP A 229 4.03 -25.78 -3.11
N ARG A 230 3.25 -26.77 -3.56
CA ARG A 230 1.77 -26.80 -3.49
C ARG A 230 1.24 -26.71 -2.06
N TRP A 231 1.99 -27.19 -1.05
CA TRP A 231 1.59 -27.07 0.35
C TRP A 231 1.42 -25.62 0.81
N GLY A 232 2.20 -24.68 0.26
CA GLY A 232 1.99 -23.26 0.52
C GLY A 232 0.57 -22.82 0.13
N MET A 233 0.03 -23.33 -0.97
CA MET A 233 -1.33 -23.02 -1.43
C MET A 233 -2.40 -23.72 -0.59
N TRP A 234 -2.16 -24.96 -0.15
CA TRP A 234 -3.07 -25.65 0.76
C TRP A 234 -3.17 -24.97 2.13
N ILE A 235 -2.04 -24.47 2.66
CA ILE A 235 -2.03 -23.64 3.88
C ILE A 235 -2.87 -22.38 3.66
N CYS A 236 -2.77 -21.74 2.49
CA CYS A 236 -3.60 -20.58 2.15
C CYS A 236 -5.10 -20.92 2.15
N VAL A 237 -5.49 -22.07 1.58
CA VAL A 237 -6.89 -22.52 1.56
C VAL A 237 -7.38 -22.81 2.98
N ILE A 238 -6.62 -23.53 3.79
CA ILE A 238 -6.99 -23.87 5.17
C ILE A 238 -7.17 -22.59 6.00
N TRP A 239 -6.18 -21.69 5.96
CA TRP A 239 -6.24 -20.42 6.69
C TRP A 239 -7.45 -19.59 6.29
N ASN A 240 -7.64 -19.37 4.98
CA ASN A 240 -8.76 -18.57 4.50
C ASN A 240 -10.10 -19.25 4.78
N GLY A 241 -10.19 -20.58 4.72
CA GLY A 241 -11.40 -21.32 5.05
C GLY A 241 -11.83 -21.15 6.50
N VAL A 242 -10.90 -21.26 7.45
CA VAL A 242 -11.16 -21.04 8.88
C VAL A 242 -11.70 -19.63 9.12
N TRP A 243 -11.02 -18.60 8.63
CA TRP A 243 -11.43 -17.22 8.85
C TRP A 243 -12.69 -16.83 8.08
N TRP A 244 -12.91 -17.41 6.91
CA TRP A 244 -14.15 -17.23 6.15
C TRP A 244 -15.36 -17.77 6.91
N VAL A 245 -15.25 -18.95 7.53
CA VAL A 245 -16.32 -19.52 8.38
C VAL A 245 -16.58 -18.63 9.59
N LEU A 246 -15.53 -18.10 10.25
CA LEU A 246 -15.72 -17.15 11.34
C LEU A 246 -16.40 -15.86 10.88
N ILE A 247 -15.97 -15.25 9.77
CA ILE A 247 -16.62 -14.05 9.20
C ILE A 247 -18.08 -14.35 8.88
N PHE A 248 -18.37 -15.50 8.28
CA PHE A 248 -19.74 -15.94 8.02
C PHE A 248 -20.56 -16.03 9.32
N ALA A 249 -19.99 -16.56 10.41
CA ALA A 249 -20.69 -16.80 11.67
C ALA A 249 -20.83 -15.56 12.57
N VAL A 250 -19.91 -14.59 12.53
CA VAL A 250 -19.85 -13.50 13.52
C VAL A 250 -19.82 -12.08 12.95
N TYR A 251 -19.50 -11.88 11.67
CA TYR A 251 -19.35 -10.54 11.10
C TYR A 251 -20.67 -10.00 10.53
N PHE A 252 -21.45 -9.33 11.39
CA PHE A 252 -22.71 -8.69 11.05
C PHE A 252 -22.63 -7.18 11.31
N PRO A 253 -21.93 -6.40 10.46
CA PRO A 253 -21.83 -4.97 10.66
C PRO A 253 -23.17 -4.27 10.47
N GLU A 254 -23.48 -3.32 11.35
CA GLU A 254 -24.54 -2.32 11.18
C GLU A 254 -24.11 -1.35 10.08
N SER A 255 -24.31 -1.75 8.83
CA SER A 255 -23.85 -0.95 7.70
C SER A 255 -24.66 0.35 7.58
N GLN A 256 -23.97 1.48 7.73
CA GLN A 256 -24.41 2.79 7.22
C GLN A 256 -24.17 2.82 5.70
N THR A 257 -24.91 2.01 4.94
CA THR A 257 -24.76 1.99 3.48
C THR A 257 -25.33 3.27 2.88
N ARG A 258 -24.72 3.74 1.78
CA ARG A 258 -25.32 4.83 0.96
C ARG A 258 -26.72 4.48 0.44
N ALA A 259 -27.03 3.18 0.40
CA ALA A 259 -28.29 2.62 -0.08
C ALA A 259 -29.28 2.24 1.04
N LYS A 260 -29.05 2.66 2.30
CA LYS A 260 -29.87 2.24 3.44
C LYS A 260 -31.35 2.59 3.21
N GLY A 261 -32.23 1.59 3.24
CA GLY A 261 -33.68 1.73 3.03
C GLY A 261 -34.15 1.64 1.57
N MET A 262 -33.26 1.44 0.60
CA MET A 262 -33.62 1.25 -0.81
C MET A 262 -33.95 -0.21 -1.14
N GLU A 263 -34.90 -0.43 -2.04
CA GLU A 263 -35.21 -1.76 -2.58
C GLU A 263 -34.01 -2.31 -3.38
N ALA A 264 -33.70 -3.60 -3.24
CA ALA A 264 -32.53 -4.23 -3.88
C ALA A 264 -32.44 -3.95 -5.40
N LYS A 265 -33.60 -3.90 -6.09
CA LYS A 265 -33.69 -3.61 -7.53
C LYS A 265 -33.30 -2.16 -7.87
N ALA A 266 -33.57 -1.21 -6.98
CA ALA A 266 -33.15 0.18 -7.13
C ALA A 266 -31.64 0.32 -6.89
N ILE A 267 -31.07 -0.45 -5.95
CA ILE A 267 -29.63 -0.48 -5.69
C ILE A 267 -28.85 -1.03 -6.88
N LEU A 268 -29.32 -2.15 -7.45
CA LEU A 268 -28.74 -2.75 -8.66
C LEU A 268 -28.72 -1.81 -9.87
N LYS A 269 -29.70 -0.89 -9.97
CA LYS A 269 -29.76 0.14 -11.02
C LYS A 269 -28.85 1.34 -10.74
N LYS A 270 -28.41 1.55 -9.49
CA LYS A 270 -27.50 2.63 -9.10
C LYS A 270 -26.02 2.30 -9.32
N ILE A 271 -25.68 1.01 -9.48
CA ILE A 271 -24.30 0.57 -9.69
C ILE A 271 -23.76 1.13 -11.01
N ASP A 272 -22.59 1.77 -10.95
CA ASP A 272 -21.88 2.23 -12.15
C ASP A 272 -21.10 1.08 -12.83
N TYR A 273 -21.81 0.26 -13.60
CA TYR A 273 -21.20 -0.83 -14.37
C TYR A 273 -20.26 -0.33 -15.47
N ILE A 274 -20.55 0.84 -16.05
CA ILE A 274 -19.75 1.40 -17.15
C ILE A 274 -18.43 1.90 -16.58
N GLY A 275 -18.46 2.70 -15.52
CA GLY A 275 -17.26 3.16 -14.81
C GLY A 275 -16.42 1.99 -14.31
N GLY A 276 -17.07 0.97 -13.72
CA GLY A 276 -16.41 -0.27 -13.30
C GLY A 276 -15.69 -0.99 -14.45
N ALA A 277 -16.37 -1.18 -15.59
CA ALA A 277 -15.78 -1.84 -16.76
C ALA A 277 -14.60 -1.03 -17.34
N LEU A 278 -14.76 0.28 -17.50
CA LEU A 278 -13.70 1.16 -18.02
C LEU A 278 -12.48 1.16 -17.09
N SER A 279 -12.69 1.24 -15.78
CA SER A 279 -11.63 1.22 -14.78
C SER A 279 -10.87 -0.11 -14.76
N ILE A 280 -11.60 -1.23 -14.63
CA ILE A 280 -11.01 -2.58 -14.58
C ILE A 280 -10.24 -2.89 -15.86
N MET A 281 -10.87 -2.69 -17.03
CA MET A 281 -10.23 -2.98 -18.32
C MET A 281 -9.05 -2.05 -18.59
N GLY A 282 -9.20 -0.75 -18.31
CA GLY A 282 -8.17 0.25 -18.51
C GLY A 282 -6.92 -0.03 -17.67
N LEU A 283 -7.09 -0.21 -16.35
CA LEU A 283 -5.99 -0.55 -15.44
C LEU A 283 -5.35 -1.89 -15.82
N THR A 284 -6.16 -2.91 -16.12
CA THR A 284 -5.66 -4.23 -16.53
C THR A 284 -4.76 -4.12 -17.76
N LEU A 285 -5.22 -3.47 -18.83
CA LEU A 285 -4.45 -3.37 -20.07
C LEU A 285 -3.16 -2.57 -19.91
N VAL A 286 -3.19 -1.45 -19.18
CA VAL A 286 -1.97 -0.67 -18.90
C VAL A 286 -0.97 -1.52 -18.12
N LEU A 287 -1.40 -2.18 -17.04
CA LEU A 287 -0.50 -2.95 -16.20
C LEU A 287 0.03 -4.20 -16.89
N VAL A 288 -0.79 -4.90 -17.71
CA VAL A 288 -0.33 -6.03 -18.53
C VAL A 288 0.73 -5.55 -19.52
N ALA A 289 0.50 -4.43 -20.21
CA ALA A 289 1.45 -3.90 -21.17
C ALA A 289 2.79 -3.55 -20.51
N LEU A 290 2.76 -2.89 -19.34
CA LEU A 290 3.96 -2.51 -18.60
C LEU A 290 4.73 -3.73 -18.08
N GLN A 291 4.03 -4.78 -17.66
CA GLN A 291 4.69 -6.00 -17.21
C GLN A 291 5.25 -6.84 -18.36
N ALA A 292 4.58 -6.86 -19.51
CA ALA A 292 5.04 -7.58 -20.69
C ALA A 292 6.24 -6.90 -21.36
N GLY A 293 6.26 -5.56 -21.35
CA GLY A 293 7.26 -4.73 -22.00
C GLY A 293 8.68 -4.97 -21.50
N GLY A 294 9.55 -5.47 -22.38
CA GLY A 294 10.95 -5.78 -22.09
C GLY A 294 11.16 -7.01 -21.20
N TYR A 295 10.09 -7.71 -20.83
CA TYR A 295 10.15 -8.97 -20.12
C TYR A 295 9.79 -10.15 -21.02
N SER A 296 8.51 -10.31 -21.36
CA SER A 296 8.04 -11.39 -22.24
C SER A 296 7.87 -10.94 -23.70
N HIS A 297 7.70 -9.63 -23.94
CA HIS A 297 7.56 -9.07 -25.27
C HIS A 297 8.43 -7.81 -25.43
N PRO A 298 9.01 -7.55 -26.63
CA PRO A 298 9.70 -6.30 -26.89
C PRO A 298 8.77 -5.09 -26.71
N TRP A 299 9.29 -3.97 -26.20
CA TRP A 299 8.54 -2.72 -26.03
C TRP A 299 7.91 -2.20 -27.32
N LYS A 300 8.56 -2.44 -28.47
CA LYS A 300 8.07 -2.02 -29.78
C LYS A 300 7.04 -2.97 -30.39
N SER A 301 6.70 -4.07 -29.73
CA SER A 301 5.75 -5.04 -30.24
C SER A 301 4.32 -4.49 -30.24
N ALA A 302 3.52 -4.94 -31.20
CA ALA A 302 2.11 -4.59 -31.27
C ALA A 302 1.35 -5.00 -30.00
N TYR A 303 1.71 -6.14 -29.40
CA TYR A 303 1.14 -6.64 -28.15
C TYR A 303 1.20 -5.58 -27.02
N VAL A 304 2.39 -5.00 -26.80
CA VAL A 304 2.61 -4.02 -25.73
C VAL A 304 1.95 -2.68 -26.07
N ILE A 305 2.18 -2.16 -27.29
CA ILE A 305 1.72 -0.82 -27.68
C ILE A 305 0.19 -0.73 -27.73
N VAL A 306 -0.48 -1.74 -28.32
CA VAL A 306 -1.94 -1.74 -28.45
C VAL A 306 -2.61 -1.78 -27.09
N GLN A 307 -2.16 -2.66 -26.19
CA GLN A 307 -2.69 -2.74 -24.84
C GLN A 307 -2.44 -1.45 -24.05
N LEU A 308 -1.26 -0.85 -24.17
CA LEU A 308 -0.93 0.40 -23.49
C LEU A 308 -1.81 1.57 -23.97
N ILE A 309 -1.95 1.75 -25.28
CA ILE A 309 -2.76 2.83 -25.86
C ILE A 309 -4.24 2.64 -25.51
N ILE A 310 -4.80 1.45 -25.73
CA ILE A 310 -6.20 1.17 -25.40
C ILE A 310 -6.44 1.33 -23.90
N GLY A 311 -5.53 0.83 -23.06
CA GLY A 311 -5.62 0.98 -21.62
C GLY A 311 -5.64 2.44 -21.18
N ILE A 312 -4.73 3.28 -21.70
CA ILE A 312 -4.70 4.73 -21.42
C ILE A 312 -6.00 5.40 -21.88
N LEU A 313 -6.49 5.07 -23.08
CA LEU A 313 -7.74 5.61 -23.61
C LEU A 313 -8.95 5.21 -22.75
N LEU A 314 -8.99 3.98 -22.24
CA LEU A 314 -10.06 3.52 -21.34
C LEU A 314 -9.99 4.19 -19.97
N ILE A 315 -8.79 4.41 -19.41
CA ILE A 315 -8.62 5.19 -18.17
C ILE A 315 -9.05 6.64 -18.39
N ALA A 316 -8.67 7.26 -19.52
CA ALA A 316 -9.11 8.62 -19.85
C ALA A 316 -10.65 8.67 -20.01
N ALA A 317 -11.25 7.68 -20.66
CA ALA A 317 -12.69 7.55 -20.78
C ALA A 317 -13.36 7.36 -19.42
N PHE A 318 -12.77 6.57 -18.52
CA PHE A 318 -13.24 6.40 -17.14
C PHE A 318 -13.24 7.74 -16.38
N VAL A 319 -12.15 8.52 -16.46
CA VAL A 319 -12.06 9.84 -15.81
C VAL A 319 -13.12 10.80 -16.36
N ILE A 320 -13.34 10.81 -17.69
CA ILE A 320 -14.38 11.64 -18.31
C ILE A 320 -15.79 11.17 -17.90
N TRP A 321 -16.00 9.85 -17.83
CA TRP A 321 -17.25 9.24 -17.41
C TRP A 321 -17.63 9.62 -15.98
N GLU A 322 -16.71 9.42 -15.03
CA GLU A 322 -16.85 9.80 -13.63
C GLU A 322 -17.11 11.30 -13.47
N TRP A 323 -16.39 12.14 -14.22
CA TRP A 323 -16.51 13.59 -14.06
C TRP A 323 -17.79 14.18 -14.65
N LYS A 324 -18.28 13.67 -15.79
CA LYS A 324 -19.38 14.31 -16.55
C LYS A 324 -20.70 13.56 -16.53
N TYR A 325 -20.69 12.23 -16.44
CA TYR A 325 -21.87 11.40 -16.73
C TYR A 325 -22.34 10.58 -15.53
N CYS A 326 -21.43 10.19 -14.63
CA CYS A 326 -21.77 9.37 -13.48
C CYS A 326 -22.55 10.17 -12.42
N LYS A 327 -23.69 9.62 -11.98
CA LYS A 327 -24.51 10.21 -10.91
C LYS A 327 -24.00 9.88 -9.51
N GLU A 328 -23.35 8.73 -9.37
CA GLU A 328 -22.87 8.16 -8.09
C GLU A 328 -21.42 7.71 -8.31
N PRO A 329 -20.46 8.65 -8.34
CA PRO A 329 -19.08 8.38 -8.75
C PRO A 329 -18.41 7.35 -7.84
N MET A 330 -17.62 6.46 -8.46
CA MET A 330 -16.77 5.49 -7.79
C MET A 330 -15.68 6.19 -6.97
N VAL A 331 -15.24 7.39 -7.38
CA VAL A 331 -14.30 8.22 -6.63
C VAL A 331 -14.99 9.51 -6.16
N PRO A 332 -15.58 9.53 -4.95
CA PRO A 332 -16.33 10.69 -4.46
C PRO A 332 -15.42 11.90 -4.29
N HIS A 333 -15.79 13.05 -4.86
CA HIS A 333 -15.05 14.30 -4.70
C HIS A 333 -14.89 14.74 -3.23
N GLU A 334 -15.83 14.34 -2.37
CA GLU A 334 -15.81 14.59 -0.93
C GLU A 334 -14.54 14.07 -0.23
N MET A 335 -13.92 13.01 -0.74
CA MET A 335 -12.64 12.50 -0.23
C MET A 335 -11.49 13.50 -0.35
N PHE A 336 -11.55 14.40 -1.34
CA PHE A 336 -10.50 15.36 -1.65
C PHE A 336 -10.90 16.81 -1.31
N SER A 337 -12.16 17.03 -0.93
CA SER A 337 -12.70 18.37 -0.70
C SER A 337 -12.01 19.07 0.47
N GLY A 338 -11.38 20.21 0.18
CA GLY A 338 -10.70 21.08 1.15
C GLY A 338 -9.38 20.54 1.70
N GLN A 339 -8.81 19.46 1.12
CA GLN A 339 -7.73 18.70 1.77
C GLN A 339 -6.74 18.09 0.77
N ARG A 340 -5.45 18.39 0.93
CA ARG A 340 -4.36 17.79 0.12
C ARG A 340 -3.82 16.47 0.68
N ILE A 341 -4.25 16.09 1.89
CA ILE A 341 -3.64 15.00 2.68
C ILE A 341 -3.83 13.65 2.00
N VAL A 342 -5.04 13.34 1.51
CA VAL A 342 -5.36 12.06 0.86
C VAL A 342 -4.53 11.87 -0.42
N GLY A 343 -4.47 12.89 -1.28
CA GLY A 343 -3.67 12.83 -2.52
C GLY A 343 -2.16 12.66 -2.25
N MET A 344 -1.61 13.38 -1.26
CA MET A 344 -0.21 13.21 -0.87
C MET A 344 0.06 11.83 -0.26
N ALA A 345 -0.83 11.34 0.60
CA ALA A 345 -0.74 9.99 1.16
C ALA A 345 -0.76 8.91 0.08
N TYR A 346 -1.57 9.10 -0.98
CA TYR A 346 -1.58 8.22 -2.14
C TYR A 346 -0.29 8.27 -2.95
N GLY A 347 0.28 9.46 -3.18
CA GLY A 347 1.60 9.58 -3.82
C GLY A 347 2.71 8.89 -3.03
N ILE A 348 2.68 8.99 -1.71
CA ILE A 348 3.62 8.30 -0.81
C ILE A 348 3.38 6.78 -0.87
N ALA A 349 2.14 6.32 -0.81
CA ALA A 349 1.77 4.91 -0.90
C ALA A 349 2.16 4.28 -2.24
N PHE A 350 2.10 5.05 -3.34
CA PHE A 350 2.56 4.63 -4.67
C PHE A 350 4.05 4.26 -4.64
N VAL A 351 4.90 5.14 -4.11
CA VAL A 351 6.35 4.90 -4.01
C VAL A 351 6.68 3.79 -3.01
N ALA A 352 5.98 3.73 -1.88
CA ALA A 352 6.11 2.61 -0.95
C ALA A 352 5.74 1.28 -1.61
N GLY A 353 4.71 1.28 -2.47
CA GLY A 353 4.34 0.16 -3.32
C GLY A 353 5.46 -0.25 -4.26
N MET A 354 6.09 0.70 -4.97
CA MET A 354 7.25 0.44 -5.85
C MET A 354 8.34 -0.33 -5.09
N ASN A 355 8.74 0.16 -3.92
CA ASN A 355 9.83 -0.46 -3.15
C ASN A 355 9.42 -1.80 -2.52
N PHE A 356 8.17 -1.93 -2.05
CA PHE A 356 7.66 -3.17 -1.47
C PHE A 356 7.66 -4.31 -2.47
N TYR A 357 7.10 -4.10 -3.66
CA TYR A 357 7.07 -5.15 -4.70
C TYR A 357 8.47 -5.42 -5.28
N ALA A 358 9.35 -4.42 -5.31
CA ALA A 358 10.75 -4.63 -5.66
C ALA A 358 11.42 -5.55 -4.65
N MET A 359 11.32 -5.27 -3.35
CA MET A 359 11.87 -6.14 -2.30
C MET A 359 11.30 -7.54 -2.38
N LEU A 360 9.97 -7.67 -2.51
CA LEU A 360 9.27 -8.95 -2.55
C LEU A 360 9.77 -9.87 -3.68
N ASN A 361 10.08 -9.33 -4.86
CA ASN A 361 10.51 -10.12 -6.02
C ASN A 361 12.05 -10.21 -6.15
N PHE A 362 12.79 -9.14 -5.84
CA PHE A 362 14.25 -9.12 -6.00
C PHE A 362 15.00 -9.72 -4.80
N PHE A 363 14.47 -9.71 -3.58
CA PHE A 363 15.19 -10.31 -2.44
C PHE A 363 15.34 -11.83 -2.57
N PRO A 364 14.29 -12.60 -2.92
CA PRO A 364 14.44 -14.02 -3.21
C PRO A 364 15.48 -14.26 -4.33
N LEU A 365 15.48 -13.41 -5.37
CA LEU A 365 16.48 -13.48 -6.44
C LEU A 365 17.89 -13.21 -5.93
N VAL A 366 18.12 -12.11 -5.20
CA VAL A 366 19.41 -11.77 -4.59
C VAL A 366 19.92 -12.93 -3.74
N TYR A 367 19.09 -13.46 -2.84
CA TYR A 367 19.52 -14.49 -1.90
C TYR A 367 19.79 -15.85 -2.55
N SER A 368 19.14 -16.14 -3.68
CA SER A 368 19.33 -17.40 -4.42
C SER A 368 20.41 -17.35 -5.50
N THR A 369 20.74 -16.17 -6.05
CA THR A 369 21.69 -16.07 -7.18
C THR A 369 22.99 -15.34 -6.87
N VAL A 370 23.02 -14.46 -5.87
CA VAL A 370 24.25 -13.73 -5.46
C VAL A 370 25.02 -14.52 -4.41
N PHE A 371 24.31 -15.25 -3.54
CA PHE A 371 24.89 -16.06 -2.48
C PHE A 371 24.74 -17.55 -2.78
N GLU A 372 25.32 -18.39 -1.91
CA GLU A 372 25.20 -19.83 -2.05
C GLU A 372 23.73 -20.28 -2.00
N PRO A 373 23.25 -21.08 -2.97
CA PRO A 373 21.83 -21.35 -3.16
C PRO A 373 21.24 -22.41 -2.22
N ASP A 374 21.84 -22.67 -1.05
CA ASP A 374 21.27 -23.58 -0.07
C ASP A 374 19.86 -23.11 0.38
N PRO A 375 18.80 -23.92 0.21
CA PRO A 375 17.43 -23.49 0.48
C PRO A 375 17.20 -23.00 1.91
N VAL A 376 17.87 -23.60 2.89
CA VAL A 376 17.75 -23.19 4.30
C VAL A 376 18.39 -21.83 4.50
N HIS A 377 19.60 -21.63 4.00
CA HIS A 377 20.28 -20.33 4.08
C HIS A 377 19.56 -19.23 3.30
N VAL A 378 19.01 -19.51 2.12
CA VAL A 378 18.15 -18.56 1.38
C VAL A 378 16.96 -18.12 2.24
N GLY A 379 16.30 -19.08 2.88
CA GLY A 379 15.20 -18.81 3.81
C GLY A 379 15.61 -17.94 5.00
N LEU A 380 16.74 -18.28 5.63
CA LEU A 380 17.28 -17.56 6.79
C LEU A 380 17.65 -16.11 6.45
N ARG A 381 18.25 -15.86 5.28
CA ARG A 381 18.59 -14.51 4.79
C ARG A 381 17.35 -13.62 4.65
N GLY A 382 16.21 -14.21 4.29
CA GLY A 382 14.93 -13.49 4.13
C GLY A 382 14.23 -13.13 5.44
N LEU A 383 14.60 -13.74 6.58
CA LEU A 383 13.90 -13.53 7.85
C LEU A 383 13.96 -12.08 8.33
N GLY A 384 15.16 -11.50 8.33
CA GLY A 384 15.40 -10.14 8.79
C GLY A 384 14.52 -9.12 8.06
N PRO A 385 14.63 -9.02 6.71
CA PRO A 385 13.76 -8.15 5.92
C PRO A 385 12.26 -8.40 6.08
N GLY A 386 11.83 -9.66 6.16
CA GLY A 386 10.42 -10.00 6.32
C GLY A 386 9.86 -9.51 7.66
N LEU A 387 10.53 -9.86 8.75
CA LEU A 387 10.15 -9.47 10.11
C LEU A 387 10.19 -7.95 10.30
N SER A 388 11.26 -7.31 9.81
CA SER A 388 11.42 -5.86 9.97
C SER A 388 10.39 -5.07 9.19
N THR A 389 9.97 -5.55 8.01
CA THR A 389 8.88 -4.92 7.24
C THR A 389 7.58 -4.92 8.03
N THR A 390 7.19 -6.05 8.60
CA THR A 390 5.99 -6.10 9.45
C THR A 390 6.16 -5.27 10.70
N PHE A 391 7.32 -5.32 11.37
CA PHE A 391 7.58 -4.53 12.57
C PHE A 391 7.52 -3.02 12.28
N GLY A 392 8.12 -2.55 11.18
CA GLY A 392 8.04 -1.16 10.75
C GLY A 392 6.61 -0.72 10.48
N ALA A 393 5.83 -1.56 9.80
CA ALA A 393 4.41 -1.30 9.55
C ALA A 393 3.58 -1.20 10.84
N VAL A 394 3.76 -2.13 11.77
CA VAL A 394 3.05 -2.13 13.05
C VAL A 394 3.45 -0.93 13.89
N PHE A 395 4.76 -0.69 14.05
CA PHE A 395 5.29 0.37 14.89
C PHE A 395 4.89 1.76 14.39
N ALA A 396 5.16 2.08 13.12
CA ALA A 396 4.85 3.40 12.58
C ALA A 396 3.34 3.65 12.53
N ASN A 397 2.52 2.62 12.33
CA ASN A 397 1.08 2.77 12.32
C ASN A 397 0.51 3.00 13.72
N ALA A 398 1.04 2.31 14.74
CA ALA A 398 0.70 2.60 16.14
C ALA A 398 1.17 4.00 16.56
N ALA A 399 2.34 4.43 16.09
CA ALA A 399 2.90 5.75 16.35
C ALA A 399 1.98 6.89 15.88
N LEU A 400 1.20 6.71 14.81
CA LEU A 400 0.20 7.71 14.36
C LEU A 400 -0.84 8.03 15.45
N SER A 401 -1.20 7.04 16.27
CA SER A 401 -2.15 7.22 17.38
C SER A 401 -1.48 7.73 18.67
N TRP A 402 -0.22 7.34 18.91
CA TRP A 402 0.55 7.81 20.08
C TRP A 402 0.98 9.27 19.92
N PHE A 403 1.51 9.65 18.76
CA PHE A 403 1.98 10.99 18.45
C PHE A 403 0.96 11.72 17.57
N LYS A 404 -0.15 12.11 18.18
CA LYS A 404 -1.26 12.78 17.49
C LYS A 404 -0.76 14.01 16.71
N GLY A 405 -1.16 14.10 15.46
CA GLY A 405 -0.81 15.21 14.56
C GLY A 405 0.64 15.19 14.02
N HIS A 406 1.47 14.21 14.38
CA HIS A 406 2.85 14.09 13.89
C HIS A 406 2.97 13.10 12.71
N ASN A 407 1.92 13.02 11.88
CA ASN A 407 1.86 12.09 10.76
C ASN A 407 2.94 12.38 9.70
N ARG A 408 3.30 13.66 9.55
CA ARG A 408 4.34 14.10 8.63
C ARG A 408 5.70 13.54 9.02
N GLU A 409 6.08 13.67 10.28
CA GLU A 409 7.37 13.27 10.83
C GLU A 409 7.53 11.74 10.77
N ILE A 410 6.47 11.01 11.11
CA ILE A 410 6.46 9.54 11.04
C ILE A 410 6.67 9.05 9.61
N LEU A 411 5.90 9.57 8.65
CA LEU A 411 6.04 9.18 7.24
C LEU A 411 7.37 9.63 6.65
N LEU A 412 7.84 10.83 7.01
CA LEU A 412 9.13 11.35 6.56
C LEU A 412 10.28 10.47 7.05
N ALA A 413 10.30 10.09 8.33
CA ALA A 413 11.30 9.19 8.89
C ALA A 413 11.29 7.83 8.17
N GLY A 414 10.10 7.25 7.95
CA GLY A 414 9.94 6.01 7.18
C GLY A 414 10.50 6.13 5.76
N CYS A 415 10.16 7.20 5.03
CA CYS A 415 10.65 7.46 3.68
C CYS A 415 12.16 7.67 3.62
N ILE A 416 12.75 8.36 4.60
CA ILE A 416 14.21 8.54 4.69
C ILE A 416 14.90 7.20 4.91
N ILE A 417 14.43 6.39 5.87
CA ILE A 417 15.00 5.06 6.13
C ILE A 417 14.87 4.17 4.89
N MET A 418 13.68 4.10 4.30
CA MET A 418 13.43 3.33 3.08
C MET A 418 14.38 3.74 1.94
N THR A 419 14.56 5.04 1.71
CA THR A 419 15.34 5.58 0.59
C THR A 419 16.84 5.41 0.82
N ALA A 420 17.32 5.79 2.00
CA ALA A 420 18.75 5.75 2.32
C ALA A 420 19.28 4.32 2.38
N PHE A 421 18.59 3.44 3.12
CA PHE A 421 19.02 2.05 3.25
C PHE A 421 18.67 1.24 2.01
N GLY A 422 17.54 1.51 1.34
CA GLY A 422 17.22 0.88 0.06
C GLY A 422 18.26 1.20 -1.01
N GLY A 423 18.76 2.43 -1.06
CA GLY A 423 19.90 2.79 -1.90
C GLY A 423 21.21 2.12 -1.49
N ALA A 424 21.44 1.94 -0.18
CA ALA A 424 22.65 1.27 0.33
C ALA A 424 22.73 -0.22 -0.03
N ILE A 425 21.62 -0.87 -0.40
CA ILE A 425 21.59 -2.24 -0.96
C ILE A 425 22.45 -2.32 -2.24
N ALA A 426 22.66 -1.20 -2.94
CA ALA A 426 23.57 -1.11 -4.09
C ALA A 426 25.04 -1.49 -3.77
N ALA A 427 25.42 -1.53 -2.49
CA ALA A 427 26.75 -1.94 -2.03
C ALA A 427 26.88 -3.45 -1.75
N ILE A 428 25.84 -4.25 -2.01
CA ILE A 428 25.90 -5.70 -1.87
C ILE A 428 26.85 -6.30 -2.91
N THR A 429 27.71 -7.18 -2.41
CA THR A 429 28.62 -8.00 -3.19
C THR A 429 28.55 -9.45 -2.70
N PRO A 430 28.97 -10.45 -3.49
CA PRO A 430 28.90 -11.86 -3.10
C PRO A 430 29.64 -12.20 -1.80
N ASP A 431 30.68 -11.43 -1.45
CA ASP A 431 31.48 -11.56 -0.22
C ASP A 431 30.85 -10.89 1.01
N ARG A 432 29.81 -10.07 0.84
CA ARG A 432 29.23 -9.24 1.91
C ARG A 432 27.81 -9.66 2.28
N GLU A 433 27.64 -10.94 2.59
CA GLU A 433 26.33 -11.49 2.98
C GLU A 433 25.71 -10.75 4.18
N GLY A 434 26.50 -10.49 5.23
CA GLY A 434 26.00 -9.78 6.42
C GLY A 434 25.49 -8.37 6.11
N LEU A 435 26.08 -7.67 5.13
CA LEU A 435 25.61 -6.37 4.68
C LEU A 435 24.24 -6.50 4.00
N ALA A 436 24.06 -7.52 3.15
CA ALA A 436 22.80 -7.77 2.45
C ALA A 436 21.63 -8.03 3.42
N ILE A 437 21.88 -8.81 4.48
CA ILE A 437 20.89 -9.09 5.51
C ILE A 437 20.64 -7.85 6.37
N GLY A 438 21.70 -7.20 6.88
CA GLY A 438 21.58 -6.05 7.79
C GLY A 438 20.91 -4.84 7.13
N VAL A 439 21.41 -4.40 5.97
CA VAL A 439 20.85 -3.28 5.22
C VAL A 439 19.46 -3.63 4.65
N GLY A 440 19.27 -4.86 4.17
CA GLY A 440 17.95 -5.35 3.75
C GLY A 440 16.93 -5.32 4.87
N THR A 441 17.33 -5.66 6.09
CA THR A 441 16.48 -5.59 7.30
C THR A 441 16.07 -4.15 7.60
N ILE A 442 17.00 -3.20 7.60
CA ILE A 442 16.66 -1.78 7.86
C ILE A 442 15.78 -1.21 6.74
N THR A 443 16.05 -1.59 5.49
CA THR A 443 15.22 -1.20 4.34
C THR A 443 13.79 -1.72 4.49
N GLY A 444 13.63 -2.99 4.90
CA GLY A 444 12.33 -3.59 5.19
C GLY A 444 11.56 -2.78 6.22
N PHE A 445 12.19 -2.41 7.33
CA PHE A 445 11.59 -1.53 8.34
C PHE A 445 11.09 -0.21 7.74
N GLY A 446 11.91 0.46 6.92
CA GLY A 446 11.53 1.70 6.25
C GLY A 446 10.32 1.53 5.33
N VAL A 447 10.29 0.46 4.52
CA VAL A 447 9.14 0.16 3.65
C VAL A 447 7.88 -0.05 4.46
N GLY A 448 7.94 -0.89 5.50
CA GLY A 448 6.82 -1.13 6.40
C GLY A 448 6.31 0.16 7.04
N ALA A 449 7.23 0.99 7.52
CA ALA A 449 6.95 2.26 8.20
C ALA A 449 6.22 3.30 7.32
N VAL A 450 6.13 3.07 6.01
CA VAL A 450 5.39 3.94 5.08
C VAL A 450 4.13 3.25 4.56
N LEU A 451 4.20 1.95 4.27
CA LEU A 451 3.19 1.21 3.52
C LEU A 451 1.79 1.24 4.16
N VAL A 452 1.70 0.86 5.43
CA VAL A 452 0.42 0.86 6.18
C VAL A 452 0.08 2.26 6.71
N PRO A 453 1.02 3.03 7.27
CA PRO A 453 0.72 4.37 7.79
C PRO A 453 0.17 5.34 6.75
N ALA A 454 0.64 5.29 5.49
CA ALA A 454 0.11 6.14 4.43
C ALA A 454 -1.39 5.88 4.18
N ALA A 455 -1.81 4.61 4.17
CA ALA A 455 -3.22 4.24 4.07
C ALA A 455 -4.01 4.73 5.28
N THR A 456 -3.50 4.52 6.50
CA THR A 456 -4.16 4.99 7.74
C THR A 456 -4.34 6.50 7.79
N VAL A 457 -3.36 7.27 7.31
CA VAL A 457 -3.46 8.73 7.21
C VAL A 457 -4.60 9.12 6.27
N ALA A 458 -4.73 8.48 5.10
CA ALA A 458 -5.85 8.72 4.19
C ALA A 458 -7.20 8.34 4.81
N ILE A 459 -7.29 7.19 5.48
CA ILE A 459 -8.51 6.70 6.15
C ILE A 459 -8.95 7.64 7.26
N THR A 460 -8.02 8.16 8.06
CA THR A 460 -8.31 9.06 9.21
C THR A 460 -9.03 10.33 8.77
N VAL A 461 -8.72 10.78 7.56
CA VAL A 461 -9.15 12.06 7.00
C VAL A 461 -10.43 11.92 6.16
N THR A 462 -10.72 10.71 5.71
CA THR A 462 -11.84 10.39 4.80
C THR A 462 -13.18 10.37 5.55
N PRO A 463 -14.29 10.85 4.94
CA PRO A 463 -15.64 10.69 5.47
C PRO A 463 -16.04 9.23 5.66
N ASP A 464 -16.85 8.93 6.69
CA ASP A 464 -17.20 7.55 7.04
C ASP A 464 -17.94 6.80 5.92
N THR A 465 -18.72 7.51 5.11
CA THR A 465 -19.47 6.99 3.96
C THR A 465 -18.62 6.56 2.78
N SER A 466 -17.30 6.80 2.83
CA SER A 466 -16.34 6.54 1.74
C SER A 466 -15.08 5.82 2.22
N ILE A 467 -15.10 5.25 3.43
CA ILE A 467 -13.92 4.56 3.99
C ILE A 467 -13.52 3.36 3.14
N ALA A 468 -14.47 2.55 2.62
CA ALA A 468 -14.10 1.40 1.78
C ALA A 468 -13.44 1.91 0.49
N THR A 469 -14.05 2.87 -0.18
CA THR A 469 -13.50 3.48 -1.38
C THR A 469 -12.09 4.03 -1.15
N CYS A 470 -11.84 4.73 -0.03
CA CYS A 470 -10.50 5.25 0.29
C CYS A 470 -9.45 4.15 0.49
N VAL A 471 -9.82 3.09 1.22
CA VAL A 471 -8.94 1.92 1.40
C VAL A 471 -8.67 1.26 0.05
N ALA A 472 -9.71 1.04 -0.75
CA ALA A 472 -9.62 0.41 -2.06
C ALA A 472 -8.69 1.18 -3.01
N LEU A 473 -8.83 2.51 -3.06
CA LEU A 473 -7.96 3.37 -3.85
C LEU A 473 -6.52 3.35 -3.33
N SER A 474 -6.32 3.35 -2.01
CA SER A 474 -4.97 3.22 -1.43
C SER A 474 -4.30 1.90 -1.83
N LEU A 475 -5.04 0.78 -1.75
CA LEU A 475 -4.56 -0.53 -2.18
C LEU A 475 -4.24 -0.57 -3.67
N THR A 476 -5.10 0.02 -4.48
CA THR A 476 -4.92 0.13 -5.93
C THR A 476 -3.67 0.92 -6.27
N ILE A 477 -3.50 2.10 -5.69
CA ILE A 477 -2.36 2.99 -5.93
C ILE A 477 -1.05 2.32 -5.49
N ARG A 478 -1.06 1.63 -4.34
CA ARG A 478 0.07 0.83 -3.88
C ARG A 478 0.43 -0.28 -4.88
N ALA A 479 -0.56 -1.03 -5.37
CA ALA A 479 -0.34 -2.13 -6.30
C ALA A 479 0.07 -1.67 -7.70
N VAL A 480 -0.53 -0.58 -8.20
CA VAL A 480 -0.14 0.09 -9.46
C VAL A 480 1.30 0.59 -9.34
N GLY A 481 1.64 1.28 -8.24
CA GLY A 481 3.02 1.70 -7.95
C GLY A 481 3.96 0.50 -7.92
N GLY A 482 3.59 -0.57 -7.23
CA GLY A 482 4.34 -1.82 -7.21
C GLY A 482 4.62 -2.41 -8.59
N SER A 483 3.60 -2.49 -9.45
CA SER A 483 3.73 -3.04 -10.81
C SER A 483 4.59 -2.15 -11.70
N ILE A 484 4.36 -0.82 -11.70
CA ILE A 484 5.18 0.13 -12.46
C ILE A 484 6.62 0.11 -11.99
N GLY A 485 6.84 0.15 -10.67
CA GLY A 485 8.17 0.10 -10.06
C GLY A 485 8.91 -1.17 -10.42
N TYR A 486 8.28 -2.33 -10.26
CA TYR A 486 8.88 -3.61 -10.61
C TYR A 486 9.25 -3.69 -12.10
N ALA A 487 8.37 -3.23 -13.00
CA ALA A 487 8.67 -3.19 -14.44
C ALA A 487 9.90 -2.33 -14.75
N ILE A 488 10.02 -1.14 -14.14
CA ILE A 488 11.19 -0.27 -14.28
C ILE A 488 12.46 -0.96 -13.77
N TYR A 489 12.41 -1.46 -12.53
CA TYR A 489 13.55 -2.13 -11.89
C TYR A 489 14.01 -3.38 -12.65
N TYR A 490 13.06 -4.19 -13.12
CA TYR A 490 13.36 -5.38 -13.91
C TYR A 490 14.01 -5.02 -15.25
N ASN A 491 13.47 -4.05 -15.97
CA ASN A 491 14.06 -3.60 -17.24
C ASN A 491 15.48 -3.04 -17.03
N VAL A 492 15.73 -2.30 -15.95
CA VAL A 492 17.08 -1.84 -15.60
C VAL A 492 18.00 -3.03 -15.32
N PHE A 493 17.54 -3.99 -14.52
CA PHE A 493 18.29 -5.18 -14.15
C PHE A 493 18.68 -6.02 -15.38
N ILE A 494 17.71 -6.41 -16.21
CA ILE A 494 17.96 -7.31 -17.34
C ILE A 494 18.86 -6.67 -18.40
N ASN A 495 18.69 -5.37 -18.68
CA ASN A 495 19.56 -4.64 -19.61
C ASN A 495 21.02 -4.58 -19.16
N LYS A 496 21.27 -4.68 -17.85
CA LYS A 496 22.63 -4.77 -17.29
C LYS A 496 23.13 -6.21 -17.20
N LEU A 497 22.26 -7.16 -16.87
CA LEU A 497 22.61 -8.56 -16.72
C LEU A 497 22.98 -9.21 -18.06
N THR A 498 22.18 -9.00 -19.11
CA THR A 498 22.35 -9.65 -20.42
C THR A 498 23.78 -9.56 -20.99
N PRO A 499 24.44 -8.38 -21.01
CA PRO A 499 25.83 -8.29 -21.45
C PRO A 499 26.85 -8.73 -20.39
N LYS A 500 26.58 -8.52 -19.09
CA LYS A 500 27.55 -8.81 -18.00
C LYS A 500 27.66 -10.30 -17.68
N LEU A 501 26.55 -11.03 -17.71
CA LEU A 501 26.48 -12.44 -17.32
C LEU A 501 27.43 -13.32 -18.15
N PRO A 502 27.34 -13.37 -19.49
CA PRO A 502 28.27 -14.17 -20.28
C PRO A 502 29.73 -13.69 -20.16
N ALA A 503 29.95 -12.38 -20.04
CA ALA A 503 31.28 -11.80 -19.91
C ALA A 503 31.98 -12.22 -18.62
N TYR A 504 31.31 -12.11 -17.47
CA TYR A 504 31.88 -12.47 -16.17
C TYR A 504 32.07 -13.99 -16.02
N ILE A 505 31.13 -14.81 -16.53
CA ILE A 505 31.31 -16.26 -16.55
C ILE A 505 32.58 -16.63 -17.33
N ALA A 506 32.78 -16.04 -18.52
CA ALA A 506 33.98 -16.27 -19.32
C ALA A 506 35.24 -15.79 -18.61
N GLU A 507 35.25 -14.57 -18.09
CA GLU A 507 36.40 -13.95 -17.43
C GLU A 507 36.92 -14.81 -16.28
N TYR A 508 36.03 -15.23 -15.37
CA TYR A 508 36.41 -16.05 -14.22
C TYR A 508 36.80 -17.47 -14.62
N ALA A 509 36.11 -18.08 -15.58
CA ALA A 509 36.45 -19.42 -16.07
C ALA A 509 37.83 -19.45 -16.75
N VAL A 510 38.15 -18.43 -17.55
CA VAL A 510 39.46 -18.29 -18.20
C VAL A 510 40.55 -18.02 -17.16
N ALA A 511 40.28 -17.18 -16.16
CA ALA A 511 41.20 -16.95 -15.05
C ALA A 511 41.50 -18.23 -14.25
N ALA A 512 40.53 -19.16 -14.18
CA ALA A 512 40.69 -20.49 -13.58
C ALA A 512 41.36 -21.52 -14.51
N GLY A 513 41.79 -21.13 -15.71
CA GLY A 513 42.56 -21.98 -16.62
C GLY A 513 41.79 -22.55 -17.81
N LEU A 514 40.54 -22.12 -18.05
CA LEU A 514 39.79 -22.52 -19.24
C LEU A 514 40.49 -22.00 -20.52
N PRO A 515 40.75 -22.84 -21.53
CA PRO A 515 41.29 -22.39 -22.80
C PRO A 515 40.37 -21.35 -23.47
N LEU A 516 40.95 -20.25 -23.95
CA LEU A 516 40.20 -19.17 -24.63
C LEU A 516 39.34 -19.67 -25.80
N SER A 517 39.80 -20.71 -26.50
CA SER A 517 39.05 -21.36 -27.59
C SER A 517 37.76 -22.06 -27.13
N SER A 518 37.70 -22.46 -25.86
CA SER A 518 36.56 -23.18 -25.27
C SER A 518 35.61 -22.24 -24.51
N ALA A 519 35.99 -20.99 -24.26
CA ALA A 519 35.20 -20.03 -23.50
C ALA A 519 33.80 -19.75 -24.08
N PRO A 520 33.61 -19.52 -25.40
CA PRO A 520 32.27 -19.29 -25.95
C PRO A 520 31.34 -20.49 -25.74
N ARG A 521 31.85 -21.70 -25.99
CA ARG A 521 31.09 -22.95 -25.81
C ARG A 521 30.79 -23.24 -24.36
N PHE A 522 31.72 -22.95 -23.45
CA PHE A 522 31.51 -23.06 -22.01
C PHE A 522 30.36 -22.15 -21.55
N VAL A 523 30.39 -20.86 -21.92
CA VAL A 523 29.34 -19.91 -21.55
C VAL A 523 27.98 -20.32 -22.11
N GLU A 524 27.93 -20.70 -23.38
CA GLU A 524 26.68 -21.18 -24.01
C GLU A 524 26.13 -22.41 -23.26
N THR A 525 26.99 -23.39 -22.97
CA THR A 525 26.60 -24.60 -22.24
C THR A 525 26.17 -24.27 -20.81
N TYR A 526 26.87 -23.36 -20.13
CA TYR A 526 26.55 -22.93 -18.76
C TYR A 526 25.14 -22.35 -18.68
N LEU A 527 24.76 -21.51 -19.65
CA LEU A 527 23.48 -20.81 -19.66
C LEU A 527 22.32 -21.69 -20.14
N THR A 528 22.57 -22.66 -21.02
CA THR A 528 21.50 -23.43 -21.69
C THR A 528 21.37 -24.87 -21.21
N ALA A 529 22.48 -25.50 -20.83
CA ALA A 529 22.54 -26.92 -20.47
C ALA A 529 23.63 -27.17 -19.40
N PRO A 530 23.48 -26.62 -18.18
CA PRO A 530 24.51 -26.67 -17.14
C PRO A 530 24.92 -28.10 -16.75
N THR A 531 24.02 -29.09 -16.91
CA THR A 531 24.33 -30.52 -16.68
C THR A 531 25.37 -31.08 -17.66
N ASN A 532 25.57 -30.45 -18.81
CA ASN A 532 26.49 -30.89 -19.85
C ASN A 532 27.85 -30.15 -19.79
N LEU A 533 28.11 -29.34 -18.76
CA LEU A 533 29.33 -28.54 -18.64
C LEU A 533 30.62 -29.37 -18.66
N THR A 534 30.59 -30.58 -18.12
CA THR A 534 31.72 -31.53 -18.11
C THR A 534 32.10 -32.06 -19.49
N THR A 535 31.24 -31.87 -20.50
CA THR A 535 31.49 -32.30 -21.89
C THR A 535 32.31 -31.28 -22.69
N VAL A 536 32.50 -30.07 -22.16
CA VAL A 536 33.28 -29.02 -22.84
C VAL A 536 34.79 -29.30 -22.63
N PRO A 537 35.60 -29.33 -23.71
CA PRO A 537 37.02 -29.62 -23.60
C PRO A 537 37.75 -28.66 -22.66
N GLY A 538 38.60 -29.20 -21.78
CA GLY A 538 39.41 -28.41 -20.85
C GLY A 538 38.66 -27.88 -19.63
N VAL A 539 37.41 -28.27 -19.41
CA VAL A 539 36.66 -27.93 -18.18
C VAL A 539 37.05 -28.85 -17.04
N THR A 540 37.34 -28.24 -15.89
CA THR A 540 37.54 -28.90 -14.59
C THR A 540 36.44 -28.46 -13.62
N PRO A 541 36.23 -29.17 -12.49
CA PRO A 541 35.33 -28.71 -11.44
C PRO A 541 35.64 -27.28 -10.96
N ASP A 542 36.92 -26.94 -10.81
CA ASP A 542 37.35 -25.60 -10.38
C ASP A 542 36.95 -24.51 -11.39
N ILE A 543 36.97 -24.81 -12.70
CA ILE A 543 36.52 -23.88 -13.75
C ILE A 543 35.00 -23.68 -13.68
N ILE A 544 34.23 -24.74 -13.40
CA ILE A 544 32.78 -24.65 -13.22
C ILE A 544 32.46 -23.77 -12.00
N GLU A 545 33.17 -23.97 -10.90
CA GLU A 545 33.02 -23.15 -9.68
C GLU A 545 33.39 -21.69 -9.94
N ALA A 546 34.49 -21.42 -10.64
CA ALA A 546 34.87 -20.07 -11.04
C ALA A 546 33.80 -19.41 -11.93
N GLY A 547 33.23 -20.13 -12.89
CA GLY A 547 32.10 -19.66 -13.70
C GLY A 547 30.88 -19.32 -12.83
N ALA A 548 30.59 -20.11 -11.80
CA ALA A 548 29.52 -19.82 -10.84
C ALA A 548 29.80 -18.55 -10.01
N VAL A 549 31.05 -18.33 -9.58
CA VAL A 549 31.48 -17.08 -8.94
C VAL A 549 31.31 -15.88 -9.88
N GLY A 550 31.72 -16.01 -11.15
CA GLY A 550 31.51 -14.99 -12.17
C GLY A 550 30.02 -14.65 -12.36
N SER A 551 29.15 -15.67 -12.39
CA SER A 551 27.70 -15.48 -12.42
C SER A 551 27.20 -14.69 -11.20
N ARG A 552 27.60 -15.05 -9.97
CA ARG A 552 27.21 -14.32 -8.74
C ARG A 552 27.59 -12.85 -8.81
N TRP A 553 28.80 -12.54 -9.30
CA TRP A 553 29.26 -11.17 -9.50
C TRP A 553 28.48 -10.43 -10.58
N ALA A 554 28.13 -11.07 -11.69
CA ALA A 554 27.30 -10.48 -12.73
C ALA A 554 25.91 -10.08 -12.20
N TYR A 555 25.30 -10.93 -11.36
CA TYR A 555 24.03 -10.62 -10.70
C TYR A 555 24.18 -9.44 -9.74
N ALA A 556 25.18 -9.45 -8.85
CA ALA A 556 25.42 -8.36 -7.90
C ALA A 556 25.62 -7.01 -8.60
N GLU A 557 26.47 -6.98 -9.63
CA GLU A 557 26.80 -5.78 -10.41
C GLU A 557 25.66 -5.27 -11.30
N SER A 558 24.67 -6.13 -11.59
CA SER A 558 23.46 -5.73 -12.34
C SER A 558 22.36 -5.25 -11.39
N LEU A 559 22.17 -5.93 -10.26
CA LEU A 559 21.19 -5.60 -9.23
C LEU A 559 21.50 -4.25 -8.57
N LYS A 560 22.77 -3.84 -8.49
CA LYS A 560 23.20 -2.51 -8.03
C LYS A 560 22.39 -1.37 -8.64
N TYR A 561 22.10 -1.43 -9.93
CA TYR A 561 21.36 -0.37 -10.64
C TYR A 561 19.88 -0.31 -10.26
N VAL A 562 19.29 -1.43 -9.83
CA VAL A 562 17.91 -1.46 -9.31
C VAL A 562 17.80 -0.57 -8.08
N TRP A 563 18.69 -0.79 -7.12
CA TRP A 563 18.72 -0.09 -5.84
C TRP A 563 19.13 1.38 -5.96
N LEU A 564 19.98 1.72 -6.94
CA LEU A 564 20.27 3.12 -7.24
C LEU A 564 19.06 3.82 -7.85
N THR A 565 18.28 3.13 -8.67
CA THR A 565 17.07 3.69 -9.30
C THR A 565 15.98 3.96 -8.25
N SER A 566 15.89 3.16 -7.18
CA SER A 566 14.90 3.40 -6.11
C SER A 566 15.15 4.71 -5.33
N ILE A 567 16.38 5.22 -5.30
CA ILE A 567 16.73 6.48 -4.63
C ILE A 567 15.94 7.67 -5.22
N ALA A 568 15.81 7.74 -6.54
CA ALA A 568 15.10 8.82 -7.21
C ALA A 568 13.61 8.88 -6.81
N PHE A 569 12.95 7.71 -6.81
CA PHE A 569 11.55 7.60 -6.41
C PHE A 569 11.37 7.86 -4.90
N GLY A 570 12.28 7.36 -4.07
CA GLY A 570 12.32 7.65 -2.65
C GLY A 570 12.45 9.15 -2.36
N GLY A 571 13.28 9.87 -3.12
CA GLY A 571 13.39 11.33 -3.08
C GLY A 571 12.05 12.03 -3.35
N CYS A 572 11.29 11.58 -4.35
CA CYS A 572 9.95 12.09 -4.61
C CYS A 572 8.99 11.87 -3.43
N ALA A 573 9.05 10.70 -2.77
CA ALA A 573 8.22 10.43 -1.58
C ALA A 573 8.62 11.29 -0.38
N ILE A 574 9.92 11.52 -0.17
CA ILE A 574 10.43 12.44 0.86
C ILE A 574 9.86 13.84 0.63
N ILE A 575 9.92 14.35 -0.61
CA ILE A 575 9.36 15.65 -0.97
C ILE A 575 7.85 15.67 -0.71
N ALA A 576 7.11 14.63 -1.13
CA ALA A 576 5.67 14.52 -0.87
C ALA A 576 5.33 14.54 0.63
N CYS A 577 6.13 13.88 1.47
CA CYS A 577 5.99 13.95 2.92
C CYS A 577 6.14 15.38 3.47
N LEU A 578 6.97 16.24 2.87
CA LEU A 578 7.12 17.62 3.33
C LEU A 578 5.85 18.46 3.09
N PHE A 579 5.01 18.07 2.13
CA PHE A 579 3.77 18.76 1.79
C PHE A 579 2.51 18.10 2.39
N ILE A 580 2.66 17.01 3.14
CA ILE A 580 1.51 16.37 3.79
C ILE A 580 1.04 17.24 4.96
N GLY A 581 -0.26 17.54 4.99
CA GLY A 581 -0.89 18.32 6.06
C GLY A 581 -1.02 17.53 7.36
N ASN A 582 -1.20 18.26 8.46
CA ASN A 582 -1.44 17.68 9.79
C ASN A 582 -2.86 17.10 9.90
N ILE A 583 -2.97 15.86 10.39
CA ILE A 583 -4.26 15.17 10.56
C ILE A 583 -4.94 15.40 11.91
N GLY A 584 -4.32 16.13 12.84
CA GLY A 584 -4.75 16.27 14.23
C GLY A 584 -6.20 16.72 14.38
N LYS A 585 -6.67 17.63 13.53
CA LYS A 585 -8.07 18.10 13.52
C LYS A 585 -9.10 17.01 13.17
N TYR A 586 -8.68 15.91 12.54
CA TYR A 586 -9.54 14.78 12.20
C TYR A 586 -9.52 13.66 13.26
N MET A 587 -8.56 13.69 14.20
CA MET A 587 -8.36 12.64 15.21
C MET A 587 -9.38 12.73 16.36
N THR A 588 -10.64 12.45 16.04
CA THR A 588 -11.78 12.49 16.97
C THR A 588 -12.01 11.14 17.67
N ASN A 589 -12.89 11.11 18.68
CA ASN A 589 -13.34 9.87 19.35
C ASN A 589 -14.51 9.18 18.61
N ARG A 590 -14.87 9.66 17.42
CA ARG A 590 -16.01 9.18 16.65
C ARG A 590 -15.83 7.74 16.20
N VAL A 591 -16.87 6.91 16.33
CA VAL A 591 -16.93 5.53 15.83
C VAL A 591 -17.98 5.43 14.72
N ALA A 592 -17.63 4.79 13.59
CA ALA A 592 -18.45 4.82 12.37
C ALA A 592 -19.48 3.68 12.28
N ALA A 593 -19.20 2.50 12.84
CA ALA A 593 -20.10 1.33 12.77
C ALA A 593 -20.05 0.44 14.02
N ARG A 594 -21.05 -0.46 14.15
CA ARG A 594 -21.16 -1.49 15.21
C ARG A 594 -21.34 -2.90 14.62
N ILE A 595 -21.12 -3.94 15.43
CA ILE A 595 -21.49 -5.33 15.11
C ILE A 595 -22.81 -5.67 15.83
N ARG A 596 -23.76 -6.33 15.13
CA ARG A 596 -25.04 -6.81 15.69
C ARG A 596 -24.94 -8.13 16.46
#